data_AF-A0A9N8F633-F1
#
_entry.id   AF-A0A9N8F633-F1
#
_cell.length_a   1.000
_cell.length_b   1.000
_cell.length_c   1.000
_cell.angle_alpha   90.00
_cell.angle_beta   90.00
_cell.angle_gamma   90.00
#
_symmetry.space_group_name_H-M   'P 1'
#
loop_
_entity.id
_entity.type
_entity.pdbx_description
1 polymer ?
#
loop_
_entity_poly.entity_id
_entity_poly.type
_entity_poly.pdbx_seq_one_letter_code
_entity_poly.pdbx_strand_id
1 'polypeptide(L)'
;MFSGGGIGNWDMSKLLRFGEAFDGATAFNADLSNWDISKVTAMQTAFRDSSFNQDISSLCTWGNKIQATANVENMFTGTNCPLTANPDLEASPKGPFCHVCLAPTNAPTKSPTETPSKIPSSIPSAAPTPVFGDKDALIAALEQGDYSPTGPFGSIQSWNVQAVENFDSLISGLTNVATFNGDVSMWDVSGVTSMSSVFLNAAAFNVPLNNWVVSSVTDLASLFESSGFNSDLSNWDTSIVTSLIGTFKGTSFNGDISSWDTSRVNTMAETFFGATSFNGDLSTWQTQSLTQMYGVFYGATAFDGDLSGW
;
A
#
# COMPACT_ATOMS: atom_id res chain seq x y z
N MET A 1 12.67 16.60 8.83
CA MET A 1 13.59 16.47 7.67
C MET A 1 13.94 15.01 7.58
N PHE A 2 13.37 14.27 6.63
CA PHE A 2 13.79 12.90 6.35
C PHE A 2 15.06 12.99 5.48
N SER A 3 16.16 12.42 5.95
CA SER A 3 17.47 12.49 5.26
C SER A 3 17.69 11.32 4.30
N GLY A 4 16.67 10.51 4.02
CA GLY A 4 16.72 9.46 3.00
C GLY A 4 17.76 8.37 3.21
N GLY A 5 18.22 8.18 4.45
CA GLY A 5 19.34 7.31 4.77
C GLY A 5 19.01 5.83 4.57
N GLY A 6 19.40 5.27 3.43
CA GLY A 6 19.36 3.82 3.18
C GLY A 6 18.52 3.39 1.98
N ILE A 7 17.58 4.21 1.50
CA ILE A 7 16.64 3.78 0.44
C ILE A 7 17.33 3.39 -0.88
N GLY A 8 18.56 3.84 -1.11
CA GLY A 8 19.35 3.41 -2.26
C GLY A 8 19.52 1.89 -2.38
N ASN A 9 19.30 1.10 -1.31
CA ASN A 9 19.45 -0.35 -1.36
C ASN A 9 18.27 -1.11 -2.02
N TRP A 10 17.16 -0.44 -2.34
CA TRP A 10 15.93 -1.09 -2.88
C TRP A 10 16.16 -1.83 -4.22
N ASP A 11 15.58 -3.02 -4.38
CA ASP A 11 15.59 -3.76 -5.65
C ASP A 11 14.47 -3.29 -6.59
N MET A 12 14.69 -2.14 -7.21
CA MET A 12 13.79 -1.59 -8.23
C MET A 12 13.75 -2.37 -9.56
N SER A 13 14.55 -3.45 -9.71
CA SER A 13 14.77 -4.10 -11.02
C SER A 13 13.54 -4.79 -11.63
N LYS A 14 12.41 -4.89 -10.90
CA LYS A 14 11.11 -5.39 -11.40
C LYS A 14 10.08 -4.29 -11.69
N LEU A 15 10.37 -3.06 -11.27
CA LEU A 15 9.42 -1.95 -11.27
C LEU A 15 9.12 -1.45 -12.70
N LEU A 16 7.83 -1.27 -13.00
CA LEU A 16 7.33 -0.80 -14.30
C LEU A 16 6.71 0.60 -14.22
N ARG A 17 6.11 0.94 -13.06
CA ARG A 17 5.41 2.21 -12.82
C ARG A 17 5.77 2.79 -11.45
N PHE A 18 6.26 4.03 -11.49
CA PHE A 18 6.74 4.81 -10.34
C PHE A 18 6.29 6.29 -10.40
N GLY A 19 5.42 6.65 -11.34
CA GLY A 19 4.80 7.98 -11.38
C GLY A 19 4.06 8.27 -10.07
N GLU A 20 4.02 9.55 -9.69
CA GLU A 20 3.31 10.06 -8.51
C GLU A 20 3.73 9.47 -7.14
N ALA A 21 4.76 8.60 -7.08
CA ALA A 21 5.09 7.78 -5.90
C ALA A 21 5.39 8.59 -4.61
N PHE A 22 6.07 9.73 -4.76
CA PHE A 22 6.45 10.66 -3.69
C PHE A 22 5.94 12.09 -3.96
N ASP A 23 4.83 12.21 -4.69
CA ASP A 23 4.19 13.49 -5.02
C ASP A 23 3.62 14.16 -3.75
N GLY A 24 4.01 15.41 -3.50
CA GLY A 24 3.71 16.13 -2.26
C GLY A 24 4.46 15.62 -1.01
N ALA A 25 5.48 14.75 -1.16
CA ALA A 25 6.24 14.22 -0.02
C ALA A 25 7.19 15.27 0.57
N THR A 26 6.66 16.18 1.37
CA THR A 26 7.40 17.34 1.93
C THR A 26 8.56 16.95 2.86
N ALA A 27 8.67 15.70 3.30
CA ALA A 27 9.81 15.19 4.05
C ALA A 27 10.96 14.68 3.16
N PHE A 28 10.67 14.23 1.93
CA PHE A 28 11.52 13.36 1.11
C PHE A 28 12.75 14.06 0.49
N ASN A 29 13.95 13.54 0.75
CA ASN A 29 15.16 13.84 -0.02
C ASN A 29 16.22 12.72 0.15
N ALA A 30 16.28 11.75 -0.77
CA ALA A 30 17.09 10.53 -0.62
C ALA A 30 17.97 10.21 -1.85
N ASP A 31 19.11 9.54 -1.64
CA ASP A 31 19.95 9.07 -2.75
C ASP A 31 19.34 7.84 -3.43
N LEU A 32 19.25 7.91 -4.76
CA LEU A 32 18.62 6.91 -5.62
C LEU A 32 19.66 6.14 -6.47
N SER A 33 20.94 6.51 -6.38
CA SER A 33 22.05 6.10 -7.26
C SER A 33 22.07 4.62 -7.69
N ASN A 34 21.83 3.74 -6.72
CA ASN A 34 21.92 2.29 -6.84
C ASN A 34 20.70 1.65 -7.53
N TRP A 35 19.51 2.27 -7.50
CA TRP A 35 18.26 1.70 -8.04
C TRP A 35 18.37 1.31 -9.53
N ASP A 36 17.98 0.08 -9.89
CA ASP A 36 17.82 -0.32 -11.29
C ASP A 36 16.41 -0.01 -11.79
N ILE A 37 16.25 1.18 -12.38
CA ILE A 37 14.98 1.62 -13.00
C ILE A 37 14.91 1.33 -14.51
N SER A 38 15.74 0.41 -15.03
CA SER A 38 15.84 0.13 -16.48
C SER A 38 14.57 -0.46 -17.14
N LYS A 39 13.56 -0.83 -16.34
CA LYS A 39 12.24 -1.30 -16.80
C LYS A 39 11.10 -0.33 -16.52
N VAL A 40 11.37 0.80 -15.85
CA VAL A 40 10.33 1.77 -15.52
C VAL A 40 9.93 2.55 -16.77
N THR A 41 8.62 2.56 -17.03
CA THR A 41 7.99 3.17 -18.23
C THR A 41 7.20 4.43 -17.90
N ALA A 42 6.92 4.67 -16.62
CA ALA A 42 6.13 5.80 -16.14
C ALA A 42 6.71 6.31 -14.81
N MET A 43 7.16 7.56 -14.82
CA MET A 43 7.73 8.33 -13.70
C MET A 43 7.21 9.78 -13.69
N GLN A 44 6.12 10.07 -14.40
CA GLN A 44 5.51 11.39 -14.39
C GLN A 44 5.17 11.83 -12.97
N THR A 45 5.50 13.09 -12.65
CA THR A 45 5.35 13.72 -11.32
C THR A 45 5.85 12.90 -10.12
N ALA A 46 6.74 11.92 -10.30
CA ALA A 46 7.18 10.99 -9.25
C ALA A 46 7.71 11.66 -7.97
N PHE A 47 8.24 12.88 -8.07
CA PHE A 47 8.72 13.68 -6.95
C PHE A 47 8.11 15.09 -6.91
N ARG A 48 7.01 15.36 -7.64
CA ARG A 48 6.42 16.72 -7.73
C ARG A 48 6.07 17.25 -6.33
N ASP A 49 6.28 18.54 -6.10
CA ASP A 49 6.00 19.22 -4.82
C ASP A 49 6.63 18.56 -3.55
N SER A 50 7.65 17.70 -3.74
CA SER A 50 8.42 17.07 -2.65
C SER A 50 9.67 17.87 -2.26
N SER A 51 10.27 17.55 -1.11
CA SER A 51 11.49 18.24 -0.64
C SER A 51 12.77 17.90 -1.43
N PHE A 52 12.68 17.13 -2.52
CA PHE A 52 13.79 16.52 -3.23
C PHE A 52 14.84 17.54 -3.75
N ASN A 53 16.11 17.28 -3.45
CA ASN A 53 17.28 18.02 -3.91
C ASN A 53 18.55 17.17 -3.68
N GLN A 54 18.94 16.38 -4.68
CA GLN A 54 20.11 15.48 -4.66
C GLN A 54 21.23 15.96 -5.61
N ASP A 55 22.47 15.59 -5.30
CA ASP A 55 23.68 16.11 -5.94
C ASP A 55 24.05 15.40 -7.27
N ILE A 56 24.85 16.11 -8.08
CA ILE A 56 25.04 15.96 -9.53
C ILE A 56 25.50 14.57 -9.99
N SER A 57 26.45 13.93 -9.28
CA SER A 57 27.09 12.72 -9.80
C SER A 57 26.22 11.46 -9.71
N SER A 58 25.34 11.37 -8.71
CA SER A 58 24.57 10.15 -8.44
C SER A 58 23.31 10.08 -9.31
N LEU A 59 22.55 11.18 -9.37
CA LEU A 59 21.32 11.28 -10.17
C LEU A 59 21.56 11.10 -11.66
N CYS A 60 22.68 11.56 -12.19
CA CYS A 60 22.97 11.44 -13.62
C CYS A 60 23.34 9.99 -14.01
N THR A 61 24.02 9.25 -13.14
CA THR A 61 24.24 7.80 -13.34
C THR A 61 22.94 7.01 -13.21
N TRP A 62 22.03 7.44 -12.33
CA TRP A 62 20.70 6.87 -12.15
C TRP A 62 19.75 7.14 -13.33
N GLY A 63 19.57 8.41 -13.72
CA GLY A 63 18.64 8.84 -14.77
C GLY A 63 19.01 8.35 -16.17
N ASN A 64 20.30 8.09 -16.44
CA ASN A 64 20.71 7.43 -17.68
C ASN A 64 20.10 6.02 -17.87
N LYS A 65 19.70 5.34 -16.78
CA LYS A 65 19.03 4.02 -16.80
C LYS A 65 17.60 4.08 -17.33
N ILE A 66 16.93 5.24 -17.28
CA ILE A 66 15.53 5.42 -17.72
C ILE A 66 15.41 5.14 -19.23
N GLN A 67 14.38 4.39 -19.64
CA GLN A 67 14.12 4.13 -21.06
C GLN A 67 13.73 5.43 -21.78
N ALA A 68 14.22 5.66 -23.01
CA ALA A 68 13.93 6.92 -23.73
C ALA A 68 12.42 7.12 -24.03
N THR A 69 11.65 6.03 -24.07
CA THR A 69 10.19 6.02 -24.21
C THR A 69 9.41 6.18 -22.91
N ALA A 70 10.07 6.38 -21.76
CA ALA A 70 9.41 6.50 -20.47
C ALA A 70 8.76 7.88 -20.28
N ASN A 71 7.56 7.93 -19.69
CA ASN A 71 6.96 9.20 -19.32
C ASN A 71 7.66 9.79 -18.08
N VAL A 72 8.27 10.97 -18.21
CA VAL A 72 8.93 11.74 -17.13
C VAL A 72 8.34 13.15 -16.99
N GLU A 73 7.10 13.37 -17.46
CA GLU A 73 6.46 14.68 -17.46
C GLU A 73 6.30 15.23 -16.02
N ASN A 74 6.70 16.49 -15.80
CA ASN A 74 6.60 17.20 -14.54
C ASN A 74 7.27 16.49 -13.33
N MET A 75 8.20 15.55 -13.57
CA MET A 75 8.80 14.67 -12.55
C MET A 75 9.45 15.42 -11.36
N PHE A 76 9.94 16.64 -11.60
CA PHE A 76 10.59 17.50 -10.59
C PHE A 76 9.86 18.84 -10.37
N THR A 77 8.66 19.04 -10.93
CA THR A 77 7.93 20.31 -10.78
C THR A 77 7.65 20.61 -9.31
N GLY A 78 7.89 21.84 -8.85
CA GLY A 78 7.67 22.24 -7.44
C GLY A 78 8.66 21.69 -6.41
N THR A 79 9.66 20.90 -6.83
CA THR A 79 10.73 20.45 -5.93
C THR A 79 11.72 21.56 -5.56
N ASN A 80 12.60 21.26 -4.59
CA ASN A 80 13.76 22.09 -4.24
C ASN A 80 14.92 22.02 -5.28
N CYS A 81 14.74 21.35 -6.42
CA CYS A 81 15.76 21.24 -7.47
C CYS A 81 15.99 22.57 -8.22
N PRO A 82 17.24 22.92 -8.57
CA PRO A 82 17.52 24.10 -9.39
C PRO A 82 17.11 23.95 -10.86
N LEU A 83 16.95 22.71 -11.37
CA LEU A 83 16.38 22.44 -12.69
C LEU A 83 15.19 21.47 -12.56
N THR A 84 13.97 22.00 -12.71
CA THR A 84 12.70 21.26 -12.60
C THR A 84 12.06 20.91 -13.95
N ALA A 85 12.70 21.27 -15.07
CA ALA A 85 12.19 20.97 -16.41
C ALA A 85 12.17 19.46 -16.69
N ASN A 86 11.26 19.03 -17.58
CA ASN A 86 11.19 17.63 -18.03
C ASN A 86 12.57 17.19 -18.59
N PRO A 87 13.14 16.05 -18.15
CA PRO A 87 14.38 15.52 -18.71
C PRO A 87 14.21 15.17 -20.19
N ASP A 88 15.19 15.56 -21.02
CA ASP A 88 15.38 14.98 -22.34
C ASP A 88 16.04 13.60 -22.18
N LEU A 89 15.32 12.56 -22.60
CA LEU A 89 15.76 11.16 -22.50
C LEU A 89 16.43 10.63 -23.78
N GLU A 90 16.45 11.42 -24.85
CA GLU A 90 17.19 11.15 -26.09
C GLU A 90 18.53 11.93 -26.15
N ALA A 91 18.69 12.95 -25.30
CA ALA A 91 19.93 13.68 -25.09
C ALA A 91 21.09 12.79 -24.59
N SER A 92 22.33 13.24 -24.82
CA SER A 92 23.55 12.54 -24.44
C SER A 92 24.54 13.47 -23.72
N PRO A 93 24.73 13.33 -22.39
CA PRO A 93 23.94 12.49 -21.47
C PRO A 93 22.48 12.98 -21.35
N LYS A 94 21.59 12.07 -20.92
CA LYS A 94 20.17 12.40 -20.65
C LYS A 94 20.06 13.42 -19.51
N GLY A 95 19.03 14.24 -19.52
CA GLY A 95 18.74 15.19 -18.44
C GLY A 95 18.10 16.51 -18.90
N PRO A 96 18.04 17.53 -18.04
CA PRO A 96 18.56 17.55 -16.67
C PRO A 96 17.80 16.62 -15.72
N PHE A 97 18.48 16.14 -14.68
CA PHE A 97 17.85 15.38 -13.59
C PHE A 97 18.15 16.09 -12.27
N CYS A 98 17.29 17.03 -11.86
CA CYS A 98 17.52 18.03 -10.79
C CYS A 98 18.66 19.04 -11.11
N HIS A 99 19.73 18.57 -11.76
CA HIS A 99 20.94 19.28 -12.18
C HIS A 99 21.40 18.85 -13.59
N VAL A 100 22.51 19.44 -14.10
CA VAL A 100 23.12 19.11 -15.39
C VAL A 100 24.08 17.93 -15.28
N CYS A 101 24.05 17.02 -16.25
CA CYS A 101 24.83 15.78 -16.21
C CYS A 101 26.21 15.87 -16.89
N LEU A 102 27.20 15.29 -16.22
CA LEU A 102 28.58 15.10 -16.69
C LEU A 102 28.94 13.60 -16.61
N ALA A 103 29.98 13.16 -17.32
CA ALA A 103 30.27 11.73 -17.52
C ALA A 103 31.56 11.23 -16.79
N PRO A 104 31.45 10.33 -15.80
CA PRO A 104 32.54 9.52 -15.25
C PRO A 104 32.32 7.99 -15.43
N THR A 105 33.23 7.17 -14.90
CA THR A 105 33.42 5.74 -15.27
C THR A 105 33.05 4.69 -14.21
N ASN A 106 32.68 3.47 -14.66
CA ASN A 106 32.26 2.26 -13.88
C ASN A 106 33.38 1.65 -12.98
N ALA A 107 33.22 0.62 -12.10
CA ALA A 107 32.34 -0.58 -12.06
C ALA A 107 32.23 -1.25 -10.62
N PRO A 108 31.39 -2.32 -10.36
CA PRO A 108 30.75 -2.59 -9.03
C PRO A 108 30.74 -4.06 -8.42
N THR A 109 29.78 -4.36 -7.49
CA THR A 109 29.12 -5.69 -7.06
C THR A 109 29.77 -6.63 -5.98
N LYS A 110 29.07 -7.50 -5.17
CA LYS A 110 27.63 -7.72 -4.69
C LYS A 110 27.54 -8.71 -3.45
N SER A 111 26.36 -8.93 -2.79
CA SER A 111 26.07 -10.03 -1.80
C SER A 111 24.53 -10.32 -1.50
N PRO A 112 24.08 -11.45 -0.85
CA PRO A 112 22.64 -11.81 -0.61
C PRO A 112 22.17 -12.55 0.73
N THR A 113 20.83 -12.65 0.95
CA THR A 113 19.93 -13.62 1.72
C THR A 113 20.13 -13.93 3.25
N GLU A 114 19.30 -14.67 4.06
CA GLU A 114 18.18 -15.67 3.91
C GLU A 114 17.26 -15.86 5.20
N THR A 115 16.14 -16.65 5.19
CA THR A 115 15.06 -16.82 6.26
C THR A 115 14.43 -18.27 6.32
N PRO A 116 13.20 -18.68 6.84
CA PRO A 116 12.09 -18.14 7.71
C PRO A 116 11.36 -19.15 8.73
N SER A 117 10.16 -18.80 9.31
CA SER A 117 8.99 -19.64 9.78
C SER A 117 9.02 -20.49 11.11
N LYS A 118 7.91 -21.02 11.76
CA LYS A 118 6.46 -20.65 12.06
C LYS A 118 5.80 -21.70 13.07
N ILE A 119 4.46 -21.92 13.14
CA ILE A 119 3.57 -22.96 13.83
C ILE A 119 3.27 -22.94 15.40
N PRO A 120 2.08 -23.37 15.95
CA PRO A 120 0.65 -23.00 15.64
C PRO A 120 -0.48 -22.95 16.77
N SER A 121 -1.63 -22.29 16.47
CA SER A 121 -3.07 -22.50 16.93
C SER A 121 -3.48 -22.23 18.42
N SER A 122 -4.75 -22.22 18.93
CA SER A 122 -6.14 -22.62 18.49
C SER A 122 -7.30 -21.90 19.29
N ILE A 123 -8.61 -22.00 18.90
CA ILE A 123 -9.77 -21.22 19.47
C ILE A 123 -11.15 -21.99 19.61
N PRO A 124 -12.10 -21.66 20.55
CA PRO A 124 -13.39 -22.41 20.73
C PRO A 124 -14.72 -21.69 21.21
N SER A 125 -15.71 -21.50 20.30
CA SER A 125 -17.21 -21.69 20.36
C SER A 125 -18.19 -21.36 21.54
N ALA A 126 -19.37 -20.75 21.21
CA ALA A 126 -20.70 -21.00 21.82
C ALA A 126 -21.92 -20.49 20.97
N ALA A 127 -23.12 -21.05 21.19
CA ALA A 127 -24.46 -20.68 20.66
C ALA A 127 -24.78 -20.94 19.15
N PRO A 128 -26.07 -21.15 18.75
CA PRO A 128 -26.45 -21.44 17.36
C PRO A 128 -26.52 -20.17 16.50
N THR A 129 -25.38 -19.83 15.90
CA THR A 129 -25.15 -18.77 14.92
C THR A 129 -26.04 -18.93 13.66
N PRO A 130 -26.62 -17.85 13.08
CA PRO A 130 -27.07 -17.85 11.69
C PRO A 130 -25.91 -18.25 10.77
N VAL A 131 -26.17 -19.06 9.74
CA VAL A 131 -25.12 -19.59 8.85
C VAL A 131 -25.37 -19.10 7.42
N PHE A 132 -24.36 -18.44 6.84
CA PHE A 132 -24.38 -17.97 5.47
C PHE A 132 -23.53 -18.91 4.59
N GLY A 133 -24.18 -19.55 3.61
CA GLY A 133 -23.54 -20.53 2.72
C GLY A 133 -22.86 -19.92 1.50
N ASP A 134 -23.11 -18.64 1.22
CA ASP A 134 -22.63 -17.91 0.06
C ASP A 134 -22.64 -16.38 0.34
N LYS A 135 -21.98 -15.60 -0.53
CA LYS A 135 -21.86 -14.15 -0.37
C LYS A 135 -23.20 -13.42 -0.55
N ASP A 136 -24.06 -13.86 -1.47
CA ASP A 136 -25.28 -13.15 -1.83
C ASP A 136 -26.30 -13.22 -0.68
N ALA A 137 -26.38 -14.36 0.01
CA ALA A 137 -27.16 -14.54 1.23
C ALA A 137 -26.66 -13.64 2.38
N LEU A 138 -25.34 -13.44 2.50
CA LEU A 138 -24.74 -12.55 3.50
C LEU A 138 -25.02 -11.08 3.17
N ILE A 139 -24.93 -10.67 1.90
CA ILE A 139 -25.31 -9.32 1.43
C ILE A 139 -26.79 -9.07 1.73
N ALA A 140 -27.69 -9.99 1.35
CA ALA A 140 -29.13 -9.83 1.59
C ALA A 140 -29.52 -9.71 3.07
N ALA A 141 -28.70 -10.23 3.99
CA ALA A 141 -28.84 -10.02 5.43
C ALA A 141 -28.25 -8.68 5.90
N LEU A 142 -27.08 -8.29 5.38
CA LEU A 142 -26.48 -6.97 5.63
C LEU A 142 -27.40 -5.82 5.17
N GLU A 143 -28.08 -5.99 4.03
CA GLU A 143 -29.04 -5.02 3.46
C GLU A 143 -30.28 -4.77 4.34
N GLN A 144 -30.62 -5.66 5.29
CA GLN A 144 -31.74 -5.42 6.21
C GLN A 144 -31.47 -4.28 7.20
N GLY A 145 -30.20 -3.95 7.46
CA GLY A 145 -29.80 -2.86 8.35
C GLY A 145 -30.04 -3.08 9.86
N ASP A 146 -30.83 -4.08 10.27
CA ASP A 146 -31.05 -4.44 11.67
C ASP A 146 -30.10 -5.55 12.12
N TYR A 147 -29.02 -5.13 12.76
CA TYR A 147 -27.96 -5.98 13.32
C TYR A 147 -28.14 -6.24 14.83
N SER A 148 -29.34 -5.98 15.38
CA SER A 148 -29.63 -6.10 16.82
C SER A 148 -29.88 -7.55 17.25
N PRO A 149 -29.80 -7.90 18.55
CA PRO A 149 -30.20 -9.22 19.05
C PRO A 149 -31.65 -9.60 18.75
N THR A 150 -32.48 -8.61 18.40
CA THR A 150 -33.91 -8.74 18.05
C THR A 150 -34.18 -8.70 16.54
N GLY A 151 -33.17 -8.46 15.71
CA GLY A 151 -33.29 -8.37 14.27
C GLY A 151 -33.55 -9.72 13.58
N PRO A 152 -33.87 -9.74 12.28
CA PRO A 152 -34.27 -10.95 11.55
C PRO A 152 -33.17 -12.04 11.51
N PHE A 153 -31.91 -11.63 11.65
CA PHE A 153 -30.74 -12.51 11.75
C PHE A 153 -30.02 -12.39 13.11
N GLY A 154 -30.62 -11.74 14.11
CA GLY A 154 -29.97 -11.46 15.39
C GLY A 154 -28.68 -10.63 15.25
N SER A 155 -27.84 -10.68 16.29
CA SER A 155 -26.61 -9.86 16.37
C SER A 155 -25.59 -10.23 15.30
N ILE A 156 -25.09 -9.24 14.56
CA ILE A 156 -24.09 -9.41 13.49
C ILE A 156 -22.80 -10.11 13.96
N GLN A 157 -22.35 -9.86 15.19
CA GLN A 157 -21.24 -10.57 15.85
C GLN A 157 -21.40 -12.11 15.85
N SER A 158 -22.64 -12.61 15.81
CA SER A 158 -22.97 -14.03 15.89
C SER A 158 -23.15 -14.71 14.54
N TRP A 159 -22.90 -14.03 13.42
CA TRP A 159 -23.09 -14.59 12.08
C TRP A 159 -21.93 -15.50 11.70
N ASN A 160 -22.22 -16.76 11.36
CA ASN A 160 -21.25 -17.70 10.83
C ASN A 160 -21.13 -17.50 9.31
N VAL A 161 -19.95 -17.04 8.91
CA VAL A 161 -19.56 -16.72 7.53
C VAL A 161 -18.48 -17.67 6.98
N GLN A 162 -18.18 -18.77 7.67
CA GLN A 162 -17.06 -19.68 7.36
C GLN A 162 -17.11 -20.32 5.96
N ALA A 163 -18.30 -20.41 5.35
CA ALA A 163 -18.48 -20.95 4.00
C ALA A 163 -18.31 -19.90 2.88
N VAL A 164 -18.16 -18.62 3.22
CA VAL A 164 -18.09 -17.51 2.28
C VAL A 164 -16.63 -17.20 1.93
N GLU A 165 -16.03 -17.98 1.03
CA GLU A 165 -14.60 -17.91 0.66
C GLU A 165 -14.19 -16.58 -0.03
N ASN A 166 -15.15 -15.75 -0.44
CA ASN A 166 -14.95 -14.51 -1.17
C ASN A 166 -15.74 -13.37 -0.51
N PHE A 167 -15.05 -12.31 -0.10
CA PHE A 167 -15.65 -11.13 0.55
C PHE A 167 -15.70 -9.89 -0.37
N ASP A 168 -15.36 -10.02 -1.66
CA ASP A 168 -15.20 -8.87 -2.55
C ASP A 168 -16.46 -7.98 -2.60
N SER A 169 -16.30 -6.70 -2.27
CA SER A 169 -17.36 -5.67 -2.20
C SER A 169 -18.53 -5.96 -1.24
N LEU A 170 -18.34 -6.82 -0.22
CA LEU A 170 -19.41 -7.31 0.67
C LEU A 170 -20.22 -6.20 1.38
N ILE A 171 -19.58 -5.10 1.80
CA ILE A 171 -20.22 -4.00 2.55
C ILE A 171 -20.29 -2.70 1.72
N SER A 172 -19.41 -2.51 0.74
CA SER A 172 -19.36 -1.29 -0.08
C SER A 172 -20.54 -1.10 -1.04
N GLY A 173 -21.29 -2.16 -1.34
CA GLY A 173 -22.56 -2.09 -2.09
C GLY A 173 -23.78 -1.64 -1.27
N LEU A 174 -23.69 -1.60 0.07
CA LEU A 174 -24.86 -1.40 0.93
C LEU A 174 -25.39 0.05 0.89
N THR A 175 -26.71 0.22 0.88
CA THR A 175 -27.36 1.55 0.88
C THR A 175 -27.04 2.40 2.12
N ASN A 176 -26.61 1.76 3.21
CA ASN A 176 -26.20 2.39 4.47
C ASN A 176 -24.67 2.45 4.67
N VAL A 177 -23.85 2.10 3.66
CA VAL A 177 -22.37 1.92 3.77
C VAL A 177 -21.67 3.05 4.53
N ALA A 178 -21.95 4.31 4.20
CA ALA A 178 -21.31 5.48 4.84
C ALA A 178 -21.60 5.60 6.36
N THR A 179 -22.65 4.92 6.83
CA THR A 179 -23.05 4.82 8.25
C THR A 179 -22.86 3.41 8.84
N PHE A 180 -22.34 2.45 8.08
CA PHE A 180 -22.11 1.10 8.54
C PHE A 180 -21.00 1.08 9.60
N ASN A 181 -21.32 0.56 10.78
CA ASN A 181 -20.35 0.28 11.85
C ASN A 181 -20.79 -0.97 12.64
N GLY A 182 -21.26 -2.00 11.92
CA GLY A 182 -21.68 -3.27 12.50
C GLY A 182 -20.48 -4.08 12.99
N ASP A 183 -20.55 -4.63 14.21
CA ASP A 183 -19.42 -5.33 14.83
C ASP A 183 -19.20 -6.73 14.22
N VAL A 184 -18.26 -6.79 13.28
CA VAL A 184 -17.79 -8.00 12.59
C VAL A 184 -16.48 -8.56 13.18
N SER A 185 -16.01 -8.05 14.33
CA SER A 185 -14.73 -8.46 14.94
C SER A 185 -14.68 -9.94 15.33
N MET A 186 -15.85 -10.55 15.54
CA MET A 186 -16.06 -11.95 15.92
C MET A 186 -16.26 -12.92 14.73
N TRP A 187 -16.25 -12.42 13.48
CA TRP A 187 -16.41 -13.26 12.30
C TRP A 187 -15.16 -14.13 12.06
N ASP A 188 -15.37 -15.45 11.87
CA ASP A 188 -14.31 -16.36 11.43
C ASP A 188 -14.12 -16.25 9.91
N VAL A 189 -13.12 -15.45 9.53
CA VAL A 189 -12.71 -15.20 8.15
C VAL A 189 -11.56 -16.11 7.68
N SER A 190 -11.22 -17.17 8.43
CA SER A 190 -10.05 -18.01 8.11
C SER A 190 -10.14 -18.77 6.77
N GLY A 191 -11.34 -18.97 6.24
CA GLY A 191 -11.60 -19.51 4.90
C GLY A 191 -11.64 -18.47 3.77
N VAL A 192 -11.55 -17.17 4.08
CA VAL A 192 -11.66 -16.09 3.07
C VAL A 192 -10.35 -15.94 2.29
N THR A 193 -10.45 -15.88 0.97
CA THR A 193 -9.31 -15.83 0.03
C THR A 193 -9.10 -14.49 -0.66
N SER A 194 -10.15 -13.65 -0.69
CA SER A 194 -10.14 -12.30 -1.26
C SER A 194 -11.05 -11.37 -0.46
N MET A 195 -10.56 -10.18 -0.14
CA MET A 195 -11.26 -9.14 0.63
C MET A 195 -11.21 -7.78 -0.07
N SER A 196 -11.25 -7.75 -1.41
CA SER A 196 -11.17 -6.48 -2.12
C SER A 196 -12.41 -5.60 -1.84
N SER A 197 -12.20 -4.31 -1.60
CA SER A 197 -13.25 -3.30 -1.44
C SER A 197 -14.34 -3.59 -0.39
N VAL A 198 -14.09 -4.38 0.66
CA VAL A 198 -15.14 -4.71 1.66
C VAL A 198 -15.71 -3.44 2.29
N PHE A 199 -14.88 -2.62 2.92
CA PHE A 199 -15.28 -1.40 3.65
C PHE A 199 -15.06 -0.12 2.82
N LEU A 200 -14.92 -0.24 1.49
CA LEU A 200 -14.81 0.90 0.58
C LEU A 200 -16.01 1.87 0.79
N ASN A 201 -15.71 3.15 1.04
CA ASN A 201 -16.64 4.22 1.41
C ASN A 201 -17.38 4.05 2.76
N ALA A 202 -16.97 3.12 3.63
CA ALA A 202 -17.58 2.93 4.95
C ALA A 202 -17.09 3.98 5.97
N ALA A 203 -17.45 5.24 5.75
CA ALA A 203 -16.92 6.41 6.47
C ALA A 203 -17.12 6.38 8.00
N ALA A 204 -18.12 5.65 8.50
CA ALA A 204 -18.37 5.46 9.92
C ALA A 204 -17.75 4.18 10.52
N PHE A 205 -17.16 3.30 9.71
CA PHE A 205 -16.65 2.00 10.14
C PHE A 205 -15.30 2.14 10.87
N ASN A 206 -15.24 1.76 12.15
CA ASN A 206 -13.99 1.64 12.90
C ASN A 206 -14.09 0.53 13.97
N VAL A 207 -14.51 -0.67 13.55
CA VAL A 207 -14.51 -1.87 14.40
C VAL A 207 -13.11 -2.51 14.36
N PRO A 208 -12.46 -2.82 15.50
CA PRO A 208 -11.14 -3.46 15.50
C PRO A 208 -11.18 -4.87 14.87
N LEU A 209 -10.28 -5.11 13.90
CA LEU A 209 -10.17 -6.39 13.16
C LEU A 209 -8.86 -7.15 13.45
N ASN A 210 -8.13 -6.77 14.50
CA ASN A 210 -6.86 -7.38 14.92
C ASN A 210 -6.97 -8.87 15.31
N ASN A 211 -8.19 -9.41 15.44
CA ASN A 211 -8.46 -10.82 15.74
C ASN A 211 -8.74 -11.67 14.48
N TRP A 212 -8.90 -11.05 13.30
CA TRP A 212 -9.18 -11.75 12.05
C TRP A 212 -7.96 -12.57 11.56
N VAL A 213 -8.19 -13.84 11.23
CA VAL A 213 -7.17 -14.76 10.70
C VAL A 213 -7.11 -14.63 9.18
N VAL A 214 -6.38 -13.63 8.69
CA VAL A 214 -6.29 -13.32 7.24
C VAL A 214 -5.24 -14.14 6.47
N SER A 215 -4.66 -15.19 7.07
CA SER A 215 -3.56 -15.99 6.47
C SER A 215 -3.92 -16.74 5.17
N SER A 216 -5.19 -16.72 4.77
CA SER A 216 -5.73 -17.29 3.53
C SER A 216 -5.98 -16.22 2.44
N VAL A 217 -5.92 -14.93 2.79
CA VAL A 217 -6.29 -13.80 1.93
C VAL A 217 -5.14 -13.41 1.01
N THR A 218 -5.43 -13.23 -0.28
CA THR A 218 -4.42 -12.95 -1.32
C THR A 218 -4.53 -11.54 -1.94
N ASP A 219 -5.63 -10.83 -1.69
CA ASP A 219 -5.88 -9.45 -2.14
C ASP A 219 -6.60 -8.63 -1.06
N LEU A 220 -6.04 -7.44 -0.78
CA LEU A 220 -6.58 -6.43 0.15
C LEU A 220 -6.87 -5.09 -0.57
N ALA A 221 -7.02 -5.11 -1.91
CA ALA A 221 -7.24 -3.91 -2.72
C ALA A 221 -8.47 -3.12 -2.26
N SER A 222 -8.30 -1.82 -2.01
CA SER A 222 -9.33 -0.85 -1.57
C SER A 222 -10.12 -1.28 -0.32
N LEU A 223 -9.61 -2.23 0.48
CA LEU A 223 -10.30 -2.83 1.62
C LEU A 223 -10.87 -1.79 2.59
N PHE A 224 -10.13 -0.72 2.88
CA PHE A 224 -10.53 0.38 3.75
C PHE A 224 -10.61 1.74 3.02
N GLU A 225 -10.60 1.78 1.68
CA GLU A 225 -10.56 3.04 0.91
C GLU A 225 -11.75 3.95 1.27
N SER A 226 -11.46 5.20 1.64
CA SER A 226 -12.44 6.20 2.10
C SER A 226 -13.31 5.75 3.29
N SER A 227 -12.82 4.81 4.12
CA SER A 227 -13.47 4.38 5.36
C SER A 227 -13.01 5.17 6.58
N GLY A 228 -13.72 5.02 7.70
CA GLY A 228 -13.34 5.56 9.01
C GLY A 228 -12.31 4.73 9.77
N PHE A 229 -11.76 3.66 9.16
CA PHE A 229 -11.00 2.65 9.88
C PHE A 229 -9.64 3.17 10.35
N ASN A 230 -9.38 3.03 11.65
CA ASN A 230 -8.14 3.46 12.30
C ASN A 230 -7.88 2.61 13.56
N SER A 231 -7.63 1.31 13.36
CA SER A 231 -7.34 0.34 14.41
C SER A 231 -6.09 -0.50 14.05
N ASP A 232 -5.45 -1.08 15.07
CA ASP A 232 -4.30 -1.99 14.95
C ASP A 232 -4.59 -3.21 14.06
N LEU A 233 -3.65 -3.55 13.16
CA LEU A 233 -3.67 -4.73 12.29
C LEU A 233 -2.35 -5.54 12.37
N SER A 234 -1.55 -5.35 13.41
CA SER A 234 -0.22 -5.97 13.59
C SER A 234 -0.24 -7.50 13.76
N ASN A 235 -1.40 -8.09 14.06
CA ASN A 235 -1.58 -9.55 14.12
C ASN A 235 -1.78 -10.22 12.74
N TRP A 236 -1.94 -9.47 11.65
CA TRP A 236 -2.31 -10.02 10.35
C TRP A 236 -1.14 -10.69 9.62
N ASP A 237 -1.29 -11.99 9.33
CA ASP A 237 -0.33 -12.76 8.53
C ASP A 237 -0.52 -12.48 7.03
N THR A 238 0.06 -11.38 6.54
CA THR A 238 -0.02 -10.98 5.14
C THR A 238 0.93 -11.75 4.20
N SER A 239 1.62 -12.79 4.68
CA SER A 239 2.71 -13.47 3.93
C SER A 239 2.30 -14.18 2.64
N ILE A 240 1.03 -14.17 2.25
CA ILE A 240 0.56 -14.60 0.93
C ILE A 240 -0.22 -13.52 0.15
N VAL A 241 -0.36 -12.32 0.69
CA VAL A 241 -0.99 -11.16 0.03
C VAL A 241 -0.15 -10.73 -1.17
N THR A 242 -0.82 -10.46 -2.27
CA THR A 242 -0.19 -10.09 -3.55
C THR A 242 -0.51 -8.66 -3.99
N SER A 243 -1.54 -8.04 -3.42
CA SER A 243 -2.06 -6.73 -3.81
C SER A 243 -2.47 -5.91 -2.58
N LEU A 244 -1.94 -4.69 -2.52
CA LEU A 244 -2.29 -3.65 -1.54
C LEU A 244 -2.82 -2.37 -2.24
N ILE A 245 -3.43 -2.51 -3.43
CA ILE A 245 -3.86 -1.35 -4.23
C ILE A 245 -4.85 -0.52 -3.41
N GLY A 246 -4.58 0.76 -3.15
CA GLY A 246 -5.54 1.66 -2.50
C GLY A 246 -6.00 1.26 -1.09
N THR A 247 -5.38 0.27 -0.43
CA THR A 247 -5.91 -0.37 0.80
C THR A 247 -6.32 0.63 1.89
N PHE A 248 -5.58 1.73 2.09
CA PHE A 248 -5.87 2.80 3.05
C PHE A 248 -6.08 4.18 2.38
N LYS A 249 -6.37 4.20 1.08
CA LYS A 249 -6.55 5.43 0.29
C LYS A 249 -7.68 6.31 0.83
N GLY A 250 -7.42 7.60 0.97
CA GLY A 250 -8.38 8.60 1.47
C GLY A 250 -8.80 8.44 2.94
N THR A 251 -8.10 7.61 3.72
CA THR A 251 -8.43 7.37 5.14
C THR A 251 -7.72 8.33 6.08
N SER A 252 -8.11 8.30 7.36
CA SER A 252 -7.34 8.84 8.49
C SER A 252 -6.51 7.75 9.21
N PHE A 253 -6.24 6.62 8.55
CA PHE A 253 -5.60 5.46 9.14
C PHE A 253 -4.19 5.78 9.68
N ASN A 254 -3.93 5.35 10.91
CA ASN A 254 -2.61 5.37 11.55
C ASN A 254 -2.50 4.21 12.58
N GLY A 255 -3.08 3.05 12.24
CA GLY A 255 -2.92 1.81 13.01
C GLY A 255 -1.58 1.12 12.70
N ASP A 256 -1.19 0.17 13.55
CA ASP A 256 0.06 -0.58 13.36
C ASP A 256 -0.08 -1.63 12.23
N ILE A 257 0.87 -1.60 11.30
CA ILE A 257 1.07 -2.51 10.16
C ILE A 257 2.56 -2.86 9.96
N SER A 258 3.39 -2.59 10.98
CA SER A 258 4.85 -2.80 10.97
C SER A 258 5.27 -4.28 10.94
N SER A 259 4.33 -5.20 11.15
CA SER A 259 4.53 -6.64 11.06
C SER A 259 4.19 -7.26 9.69
N TRP A 260 3.59 -6.49 8.78
CA TRP A 260 3.10 -7.01 7.51
C TRP A 260 4.24 -7.49 6.62
N ASP A 261 4.25 -8.80 6.34
CA ASP A 261 5.10 -9.40 5.33
C ASP A 261 4.57 -9.02 3.93
N THR A 262 5.32 -8.17 3.23
CA THR A 262 5.00 -7.76 1.85
C THR A 262 5.86 -8.44 0.79
N SER A 263 6.64 -9.47 1.15
CA SER A 263 7.60 -10.16 0.26
C SER A 263 6.99 -10.70 -1.04
N ARG A 264 5.67 -10.94 -1.05
CA ARG A 264 4.89 -11.45 -2.19
C ARG A 264 3.95 -10.42 -2.83
N VAL A 265 3.90 -9.20 -2.29
CA VAL A 265 3.13 -8.09 -2.87
C VAL A 265 3.79 -7.68 -4.19
N ASN A 266 2.98 -7.61 -5.26
CA ASN A 266 3.42 -7.19 -6.59
C ASN A 266 3.01 -5.75 -6.93
N THR A 267 2.15 -5.14 -6.11
CA THR A 267 1.62 -3.79 -6.30
C THR A 267 1.25 -3.13 -4.97
N MET A 268 1.74 -1.91 -4.76
CA MET A 268 1.36 -0.99 -3.69
C MET A 268 0.79 0.31 -4.28
N ALA A 269 0.17 0.23 -5.46
CA ALA A 269 -0.37 1.41 -6.13
C ALA A 269 -1.43 2.09 -5.24
N GLU A 270 -1.25 3.38 -4.96
CA GLU A 270 -2.14 4.22 -4.17
C GLU A 270 -2.39 3.79 -2.72
N THR A 271 -1.61 2.85 -2.14
CA THR A 271 -1.91 2.23 -0.82
C THR A 271 -2.21 3.24 0.30
N PHE A 272 -1.50 4.36 0.36
CA PHE A 272 -1.71 5.47 1.31
C PHE A 272 -2.05 6.80 0.60
N PHE A 273 -2.56 6.76 -0.64
CA PHE A 273 -2.93 7.94 -1.42
C PHE A 273 -3.97 8.78 -0.66
N GLY A 274 -3.64 10.03 -0.34
CA GLY A 274 -4.50 10.93 0.44
C GLY A 274 -4.67 10.53 1.91
N ALA A 275 -3.89 9.57 2.44
CA ALA A 275 -3.91 9.18 3.85
C ALA A 275 -3.18 10.22 4.71
N THR A 276 -3.74 11.43 4.78
CA THR A 276 -3.11 12.65 5.32
C THR A 276 -2.58 12.54 6.76
N SER A 277 -3.10 11.58 7.53
CA SER A 277 -2.75 11.33 8.95
C SER A 277 -1.83 10.14 9.18
N PHE A 278 -1.46 9.39 8.13
CA PHE A 278 -0.65 8.19 8.24
C PHE A 278 0.84 8.51 8.48
N ASN A 279 1.42 7.93 9.51
CA ASN A 279 2.85 7.89 9.80
C ASN A 279 3.25 6.62 10.58
N GLY A 280 2.81 5.45 10.09
CA GLY A 280 3.19 4.15 10.64
C GLY A 280 4.62 3.74 10.29
N ASP A 281 5.23 2.89 11.12
CA ASP A 281 6.52 2.26 10.80
C ASP A 281 6.33 1.23 9.69
N LEU A 282 7.11 1.37 8.61
CA LEU A 282 7.13 0.50 7.45
C LEU A 282 8.51 -0.13 7.21
N SER A 283 9.47 0.05 8.12
CA SER A 283 10.89 -0.31 7.93
C SER A 283 11.17 -1.80 7.65
N THR A 284 10.20 -2.67 7.93
CA THR A 284 10.20 -4.12 7.72
C THR A 284 9.65 -4.57 6.37
N TRP A 285 8.90 -3.70 5.67
CA TRP A 285 8.26 -4.04 4.40
C TRP A 285 9.31 -4.26 3.31
N GLN A 286 9.02 -5.16 2.38
CA GLN A 286 9.90 -5.58 1.30
C GLN A 286 9.34 -5.13 -0.05
N THR A 287 10.12 -4.40 -0.84
CA THR A 287 9.74 -3.95 -2.20
C THR A 287 10.13 -4.91 -3.30
N GLN A 288 10.96 -5.91 -3.02
CA GLN A 288 11.70 -6.62 -4.07
C GLN A 288 10.82 -7.50 -4.98
N SER A 289 9.51 -7.60 -4.74
CA SER A 289 8.53 -8.24 -5.63
C SER A 289 7.63 -7.24 -6.40
N LEU A 290 7.74 -5.94 -6.13
CA LEU A 290 6.87 -4.90 -6.67
C LEU A 290 7.12 -4.63 -8.16
N THR A 291 6.02 -4.42 -8.87
CA THR A 291 5.96 -3.99 -10.28
C THR A 291 5.32 -2.62 -10.44
N GLN A 292 4.52 -2.19 -9.44
CA GLN A 292 3.80 -0.91 -9.43
C GLN A 292 3.87 -0.27 -8.03
N MET A 293 4.39 0.95 -7.98
CA MET A 293 4.44 1.83 -6.81
C MET A 293 3.89 3.22 -7.19
N TYR A 294 2.82 3.23 -7.98
CA TYR A 294 2.18 4.45 -8.45
C TYR A 294 1.47 5.15 -7.27
N GLY A 295 1.73 6.44 -7.03
CA GLY A 295 0.95 7.23 -6.06
C GLY A 295 0.96 6.77 -4.60
N VAL A 296 1.89 5.90 -4.16
CA VAL A 296 1.81 5.19 -2.86
C VAL A 296 1.60 6.15 -1.68
N PHE A 297 2.38 7.23 -1.62
CA PHE A 297 2.35 8.24 -0.56
C PHE A 297 1.84 9.60 -1.05
N TYR A 298 1.17 9.64 -2.21
CA TYR A 298 0.62 10.88 -2.78
C TYR A 298 -0.25 11.61 -1.74
N GLY A 299 0.13 12.79 -1.31
CA GLY A 299 -0.65 13.54 -0.30
C GLY A 299 -0.77 12.86 1.08
N ALA A 300 0.06 11.87 1.41
CA ALA A 300 0.19 11.30 2.76
C ALA A 300 0.98 12.28 3.67
N THR A 301 0.40 13.45 3.93
CA THR A 301 1.10 14.65 4.44
C THR A 301 1.79 14.51 5.79
N ALA A 302 1.43 13.52 6.61
CA ALA A 302 2.04 13.26 7.91
C ALA A 302 3.22 12.26 7.85
N PHE A 303 3.45 11.59 6.72
CA PHE A 303 4.42 10.49 6.64
C PHE A 303 5.87 10.99 6.60
N ASP A 304 6.66 10.64 7.63
CA ASP A 304 8.11 10.84 7.69
C ASP A 304 8.90 9.60 8.18
N GLY A 305 8.23 8.44 8.26
CA GLY A 305 8.78 7.16 8.70
C GLY A 305 9.97 6.63 7.89
N ASP A 306 10.74 5.72 8.49
CA ASP A 306 11.92 5.16 7.84
C ASP A 306 11.55 4.16 6.73
N LEU A 307 12.28 4.29 5.63
CA LEU A 307 12.14 3.57 4.37
C LEU A 307 13.45 2.86 3.97
N SER A 308 14.43 2.80 4.88
CA SER A 308 15.78 2.28 4.63
C SER A 308 15.86 0.79 4.28
N GLY A 309 14.92 -0.04 4.77
CA GLY A 309 14.91 -1.51 4.64
C GLY A 309 14.13 -2.11 3.47
N TRP A 310 13.48 -1.27 2.67
CA TRP A 310 12.58 -1.63 1.56
C TRP A 310 13.28 -2.33 0.38
#